data_AF-A0A835XCD3-F1
#
_entry.id   AF-A0A835XCD3-F1
#
_cell.length_a   1.000
_cell.length_b   1.000
_cell.length_c   1.000
_cell.angle_alpha   90.00
_cell.angle_beta   90.00
_cell.angle_gamma   90.00
#
_symmetry.space_group_name_H-M   'P 1'
#
loop_
_entity.id
_entity.type
_entity.pdbx_description
1 polymer ?
#
loop_
_entity_poly.entity_id
_entity_poly.type
_entity_poly.pdbx_seq_one_letter_code
_entity_poly.pdbx_strand_id
1 'polypeptide(L)'
;MDEKLQEIIEKKINETFSNTDEISQIIKSLEVLSTNKESFAYGIVIGRLYNSFYYQCRRVIKRNPTNQELAEFIELLKKRQSEFLEKFR
;
A
#
# COMPACT_ATOMS: atom_id res chain seq x y z
N MET A 1 8.42 -14.34 -3.55
CA MET A 1 8.22 -13.15 -4.38
C MET A 1 9.55 -12.90 -5.05
N ASP A 2 9.52 -12.71 -6.36
CA ASP A 2 10.73 -12.39 -7.13
C ASP A 2 11.45 -11.17 -6.54
N GLU A 3 12.78 -11.22 -6.43
CA GLU A 3 13.59 -10.19 -5.75
C GLU A 3 13.37 -8.81 -6.37
N LYS A 4 13.34 -8.73 -7.71
CA LYS A 4 13.11 -7.48 -8.43
C LYS A 4 11.71 -6.93 -8.18
N LEU A 5 10.71 -7.82 -8.09
CA LEU A 5 9.36 -7.39 -7.70
C LEU A 5 9.36 -6.86 -6.26
N GLN A 6 10.04 -7.55 -5.33
CA GLN A 6 10.11 -7.11 -3.94
C GLN A 6 10.70 -5.70 -3.81
N GLU A 7 11.85 -5.43 -4.44
CA GLU A 7 12.49 -4.11 -4.44
C GLU A 7 11.55 -3.00 -4.95
N ILE A 8 10.79 -3.28 -6.02
CA ILE A 8 9.83 -2.33 -6.58
C ILE A 8 8.70 -2.06 -5.59
N ILE A 9 8.19 -3.09 -4.90
CA ILE A 9 7.14 -2.91 -3.90
C ILE A 9 7.63 -2.15 -2.68
N GLU A 10 8.85 -2.42 -2.21
CA GLU A 10 9.45 -1.65 -1.12
C GLU A 10 9.59 -0.17 -1.49
N LYS A 11 10.01 0.13 -2.72
CA LYS A 11 10.03 1.51 -3.22
C LYS A 11 8.64 2.13 -3.24
N LYS A 12 7.60 1.39 -3.66
CA LYS A 12 6.20 1.87 -3.67
C LYS A 12 5.66 2.16 -2.27
N ILE A 13 6.06 1.38 -1.28
CA ILE A 13 5.74 1.63 0.14
C ILE A 13 6.37 2.96 0.57
N ASN A 14 7.67 3.14 0.33
CA ASN A 14 8.39 4.35 0.70
C ASN A 14 7.83 5.61 -0.01
N GLU A 15 7.48 5.50 -1.30
CA GLU A 15 6.81 6.56 -2.05
C GLU A 15 5.45 6.92 -1.42
N THR A 16 4.69 5.93 -0.96
CA THR A 16 3.39 6.14 -0.32
C THR A 16 3.54 6.85 1.03
N PHE A 17 4.57 6.52 1.80
CA PHE A 17 4.91 7.20 3.06
C PHE A 17 5.48 8.61 2.87
N SER A 18 6.02 8.91 1.69
CA SER A 18 6.55 10.24 1.36
C SER A 18 5.48 11.18 0.81
N ASN A 19 4.35 10.64 0.34
CA ASN A 19 3.29 11.41 -0.31
C ASN A 19 1.99 11.41 0.52
N THR A 20 2.13 11.73 1.81
CA THR A 20 1.00 11.78 2.76
C THR A 20 0.04 12.95 2.50
N ASP A 21 0.50 13.99 1.80
CA ASP A 21 -0.30 15.19 1.50
C ASP A 21 -1.48 14.88 0.57
N GLU A 22 -1.25 14.09 -0.48
CA GLU A 22 -2.31 13.64 -1.40
C GLU A 22 -3.41 12.87 -0.65
N ILE A 23 -3.00 11.95 0.23
CA ILE A 23 -3.93 11.14 1.05
C ILE A 23 -4.70 12.05 2.02
N SER A 24 -4.03 13.01 2.64
CA SER A 24 -4.64 13.97 3.55
C SER A 24 -5.69 14.85 2.86
N GLN A 25 -5.44 15.27 1.61
CA GLN A 25 -6.39 16.03 0.81
C GLN A 25 -7.64 15.20 0.47
N ILE A 26 -7.47 13.92 0.10
CA ILE A 26 -8.59 13.01 -0.19
C ILE A 26 -9.46 12.84 1.06
N ILE A 27 -8.83 12.53 2.20
CA ILE A 27 -9.54 12.32 3.47
C ILE A 27 -10.33 13.57 3.85
N LYS A 28 -9.72 14.76 3.76
CA LYS A 28 -10.40 16.02 4.07
C LYS A 28 -11.57 16.29 3.12
N SER A 29 -11.40 15.99 1.82
CA SER A 29 -12.43 16.25 0.81
C SER A 29 -13.62 15.28 0.90
N LEU A 30 -13.38 14.08 1.43
CA LEU A 30 -14.36 13.00 1.50
C LEU A 30 -14.67 12.59 2.95
N GLU A 31 -14.42 13.48 3.92
CA GLU A 31 -14.52 13.16 5.35
C GLU A 31 -15.91 12.66 5.76
N VAL A 32 -16.95 13.15 5.09
CA VAL A 32 -18.37 12.75 5.28
C VAL A 32 -18.60 11.25 5.01
N LEU A 33 -17.77 10.62 4.18
CA LEU A 33 -17.85 9.19 3.88
C LEU A 33 -17.23 8.31 4.98
N SER A 34 -16.52 8.91 5.94
CA SER A 34 -15.76 8.19 6.96
C SER A 34 -16.34 8.43 8.37
N THR A 35 -16.58 7.33 9.10
CA THR A 35 -16.88 7.39 10.54
C THR A 35 -15.60 7.32 11.38
N ASN A 36 -14.50 6.86 10.80
CA ASN A 36 -13.18 6.82 11.41
C ASN A 36 -12.11 7.22 10.37
N LYS A 37 -11.39 8.30 10.66
CA LYS A 37 -10.45 8.94 9.72
C LYS A 37 -9.23 8.06 9.47
N GLU A 38 -8.70 7.43 10.52
CA GLU A 38 -7.50 6.59 10.45
C GLU A 38 -7.76 5.33 9.60
N SER A 39 -8.88 4.66 9.82
CA SER A 39 -9.29 3.48 9.03
C SER A 39 -9.51 3.85 7.57
N PHE A 40 -10.03 5.04 7.29
CA PHE A 40 -10.17 5.52 5.92
C PHE A 40 -8.81 5.78 5.26
N ALA A 41 -7.87 6.40 5.99
CA ALA A 41 -6.49 6.57 5.55
C ALA A 41 -5.80 5.24 5.25
N TYR A 42 -5.89 4.28 6.17
CA TYR A 42 -5.33 2.94 5.99
C TYR A 42 -5.96 2.22 4.79
N GLY A 43 -7.27 2.34 4.58
CA GLY A 43 -7.95 1.78 3.42
C GLY A 43 -7.41 2.32 2.10
N ILE A 44 -7.22 3.64 1.99
CA ILE A 44 -6.65 4.29 0.80
C ILE A 44 -5.22 3.80 0.56
N VAL A 45 -4.39 3.79 1.60
CA VAL A 45 -2.98 3.42 1.52
C VAL A 45 -2.81 1.95 1.14
N ILE A 46 -3.50 1.04 1.83
CA ILE A 46 -3.44 -0.40 1.55
C ILE A 46 -4.02 -0.69 0.16
N GLY A 47 -5.09 -0.02 -0.24
CA GLY A 47 -5.65 -0.13 -1.59
C GLY A 47 -4.67 0.30 -2.69
N ARG A 48 -3.96 1.41 -2.50
CA ARG A 48 -2.91 1.90 -3.43
C ARG A 48 -1.78 0.89 -3.57
N LEU A 49 -1.32 0.31 -2.46
CA LEU A 49 -0.25 -0.69 -2.44
C LEU A 49 -0.70 -2.01 -3.05
N TYR A 50 -1.91 -2.48 -2.75
CA TYR A 50 -2.51 -3.67 -3.34
C TYR A 50 -2.61 -3.55 -4.86
N ASN A 51 -3.12 -2.42 -5.36
CA ASN A 51 -3.20 -2.17 -6.80
C ASN A 51 -1.81 -2.13 -7.44
N SER A 52 -0.85 -1.47 -6.77
CA SER A 52 0.55 -1.41 -7.22
C SER A 52 1.15 -2.82 -7.30
N PHE A 53 0.93 -3.66 -6.29
CA PHE A 53 1.41 -5.05 -6.28
C PHE A 53 0.91 -5.84 -7.49
N TYR A 54 -0.41 -5.91 -7.70
CA TYR A 54 -0.98 -6.61 -8.85
C TYR A 54 -0.51 -6.05 -10.19
N TYR A 55 -0.39 -4.72 -10.30
CA TYR A 55 0.12 -4.07 -11.50
C TYR A 55 1.57 -4.47 -11.78
N GLN A 56 2.45 -4.44 -10.76
CA GLN A 56 3.86 -4.77 -10.93
C GLN A 56 4.08 -6.26 -11.21
N CYS A 57 3.30 -7.17 -10.60
CA CYS A 57 3.31 -8.58 -10.98
C CYS A 57 3.04 -8.76 -12.48
N ARG A 58 1.97 -8.11 -13.00
CA ARG A 58 1.64 -8.19 -14.43
C ARG A 58 2.71 -7.54 -15.31
N ARG A 59 3.31 -6.44 -14.88
CA ARG A 59 4.31 -5.71 -15.66
C ARG A 59 5.66 -6.44 -15.74
N VAL A 60 6.16 -6.92 -14.59
CA VAL A 60 7.50 -7.49 -14.41
C VAL A 60 7.48 -9.00 -14.68
N ILE A 61 6.53 -9.73 -14.10
CA ILE A 61 6.45 -11.21 -14.14
C ILE A 61 5.48 -11.70 -15.24
N LYS A 62 4.74 -10.80 -15.90
CA LYS A 62 3.81 -11.11 -17.01
C LYS A 62 2.63 -12.02 -16.63
N ARG A 63 2.28 -12.08 -15.34
CA ARG A 63 1.10 -12.80 -14.83
C ARG A 63 0.53 -12.13 -13.58
N ASN A 64 -0.63 -12.59 -13.13
CA ASN A 64 -1.15 -12.24 -11.80
C ASN A 64 -0.28 -12.89 -10.70
N PRO A 65 -0.27 -12.30 -9.48
CA PRO A 65 0.44 -12.88 -8.35
C PRO A 65 -0.10 -14.26 -7.98
N THR A 66 0.77 -15.14 -7.51
CA THR A 66 0.35 -16.40 -6.86
C THR A 66 -0.09 -16.15 -5.42
N ASN A 67 -0.75 -17.15 -4.82
CA ASN A 67 -1.11 -17.10 -3.40
C ASN A 67 0.13 -16.94 -2.48
N GLN A 68 1.26 -17.54 -2.86
CA GLN A 68 2.51 -17.40 -2.12
C GLN A 68 3.05 -15.96 -2.20
N GLU A 69 3.07 -15.37 -3.39
CA GLU A 69 3.52 -13.98 -3.57
C GLU A 69 2.61 -12.99 -2.83
N LEU A 70 1.29 -13.25 -2.82
CA LEU A 70 0.35 -12.46 -2.02
C LEU A 70 0.64 -12.58 -0.52
N ALA A 71 0.92 -13.77 -0.02
CA ALA A 71 1.26 -13.98 1.39
C ALA A 71 2.54 -13.21 1.77
N GLU A 72 3.56 -13.25 0.91
CA GLU A 72 4.80 -12.50 1.13
C GLU A 72 4.60 -10.99 1.08
N PHE A 73 3.74 -10.49 0.18
CA PHE A 73 3.33 -9.09 0.16
C PHE A 73 2.65 -8.68 1.47
N ILE A 74 1.75 -9.51 2.01
CA ILE A 74 1.08 -9.25 3.29
C ILE A 74 2.09 -9.23 4.44
N GLU A 75 3.05 -10.16 4.47
CA GLU A 75 4.10 -10.18 5.48
C GLU A 75 5.00 -8.94 5.40
N LEU A 76 5.29 -8.44 4.20
CA LEU A 76 6.01 -7.18 4.01
C LEU A 76 5.25 -6.00 4.62
N LEU A 77 3.93 -5.91 4.40
CA LEU A 77 3.09 -4.87 4.99
C LEU A 77 3.05 -4.96 6.52
N LYS A 78 2.93 -6.17 7.07
CA LYS A 78 2.95 -6.40 8.53
C LYS A 78 4.27 -5.96 9.16
N LYS A 79 5.41 -6.29 8.53
CA LYS A 79 6.73 -5.86 9.01
C LYS A 79 6.87 -4.33 9.08
N ARG A 80 6.16 -3.63 8.20
CA ARG A 80 6.15 -2.15 8.10
C ARG A 80 4.98 -1.52 8.87
N GLN A 81 4.16 -2.30 9.61
CA GLN A 81 2.91 -1.84 10.22
C GLN A 81 3.08 -0.61 11.12
N SER A 82 4.15 -0.54 11.90
CA SER A 82 4.43 0.60 12.78
C SER A 82 4.60 1.92 12.02
N GLU A 83 5.16 1.90 10.82
CA GLU A 83 5.35 3.09 9.98
C GLU A 83 4.01 3.62 9.47
N PHE A 84 3.08 2.73 9.12
CA PHE A 84 1.71 3.14 8.77
C PHE A 84 1.03 3.85 9.95
N LEU A 85 1.18 3.31 11.16
CA LEU A 85 0.60 3.89 12.38
C LEU A 85 1.24 5.23 12.75
N GLU A 86 2.52 5.44 12.43
CA GLU A 86 3.20 6.71 12.68
C GLU A 86 2.77 7.79 11.68
N LYS A 87 2.60 7.42 10.42
CA LYS A 87 2.34 8.37 9.32
C LYS A 87 0.88 8.78 9.15
N PHE A 88 -0.06 7.93 9.54
CA PHE A 88 -1.49 8.11 9.21
C PHE A 88 -2.44 8.04 10.42
N ARG A 89 -1.90 8.15 11.63
CA ARG A 89 -2.67 8.38 12.86
C ARG A 89 -2.92 9.87 13.06
#